data_AF-A0A4P0XPY9-F1
#
_entry.id   AF-A0A4P0XPY9-F1
#
_cell.length_a   1.000
_cell.length_b   1.000
_cell.length_c   1.000
_cell.angle_alpha   90.00
_cell.angle_beta   90.00
_cell.angle_gamma   90.00
#
_symmetry.space_group_name_H-M   'P 1'
#
loop_
_entity.id
_entity.type
_entity.pdbx_description
1 polymer ?
#
loop_
_entity_poly.entity_id
_entity_poly.type
_entity_poly.pdbx_seq_one_letter_code
_entity_poly.pdbx_strand_id
1 'polypeptide(L)' 'MELPLLQLMRVLAPNLAAGNPVIAKHASIVPHCAETFAHLVREAGAPEGAWTNLFISQDQVAKIIVTIACRARR' A
#
# COMPACT_ATOMS: atom_id res chain seq x y z
N MET A 1 15.52 11.67 -9.05
CA MET A 1 15.58 10.24 -9.40
C MET A 1 14.44 9.54 -8.67
N GLU A 2 13.36 9.23 -9.36
CA GLU A 2 12.22 8.51 -8.77
C GLU A 2 12.51 7.01 -8.81
N LEU A 3 12.49 6.36 -7.64
CA LEU A 3 12.69 4.92 -7.48
C LEU A 3 11.35 4.30 -7.02
N PRO A 4 10.53 3.72 -7.93
CA PRO A 4 9.17 3.29 -7.63
C PRO A 4 9.06 2.35 -6.43
N LEU A 5 9.99 1.38 -6.31
CA LEU A 5 10.01 0.42 -5.20
C LEU A 5 10.49 1.03 -3.89
N LEU A 6 11.45 1.97 -3.94
CA LEU A 6 11.95 2.63 -2.73
C LEU A 6 10.88 3.51 -2.08
N GLN A 7 9.98 4.09 -2.89
CA GLN A 7 8.82 4.83 -2.38
C GLN A 7 7.91 3.93 -1.54
N LEU A 8 7.65 2.70 -2.01
CA LEU A 8 6.83 1.73 -1.28
C LEU A 8 7.53 1.26 0.00
N MET A 9 8.82 0.93 -0.09
CA MET A 9 9.60 0.44 1.05
C MET A 9 9.68 1.44 2.20
N ARG A 10 9.81 2.74 1.90
CA ARG A 10 9.84 3.79 2.93
C ARG A 10 8.53 3.89 3.72
N VAL A 11 7.41 3.46 3.15
CA VAL A 11 6.13 3.38 3.86
C VAL A 11 6.00 2.05 4.58
N LEU A 12 6.33 0.93 3.91
CA LEU A 12 6.20 -0.40 4.50
C LEU A 12 7.08 -0.58 5.73
N ALA A 13 8.38 -0.28 5.67
CA ALA A 13 9.33 -0.59 6.73
C ALA A 13 8.92 -0.05 8.11
N PRO A 14 8.61 1.26 8.28
CA PRO A 14 8.21 1.77 9.59
C PRO A 14 6.83 1.25 10.04
N ASN A 15 5.88 1.05 9.11
CA ASN A 15 4.55 0.55 9.46
C ASN A 15 4.59 -0.93 9.88
N LEU A 16 5.37 -1.74 9.16
CA LEU A 16 5.58 -3.15 9.51
C LEU A 16 6.23 -3.28 10.89
N ALA A 17 7.25 -2.45 11.18
CA ALA A 17 7.87 -2.40 12.50
C ALA A 17 6.88 -1.98 13.62
N ALA A 18 5.93 -1.11 13.31
CA ALA A 18 4.86 -0.70 14.22
C ALA A 18 3.68 -1.68 14.29
N GLY A 19 3.68 -2.75 13.49
CA GLY A 19 2.57 -3.70 13.39
C GLY A 19 1.34 -3.16 12.64
N ASN A 20 1.50 -2.09 11.87
CA ASN A 20 0.43 -1.49 11.07
C ASN A 20 0.37 -2.11 9.68
N PRO A 21 -0.75 -2.69 9.24
CA PRO A 21 -0.93 -3.12 7.87
C PRO A 21 -0.99 -1.91 6.93
N VAL A 22 -0.46 -2.07 5.71
CA VAL A 22 -0.43 -0.99 4.70
C VAL A 22 -1.24 -1.37 3.48
N ILE A 23 -2.16 -0.48 3.10
CA ILE A 23 -2.84 -0.49 1.80
C ILE A 23 -2.25 0.60 0.91
N ALA A 24 -1.90 0.28 -0.33
CA ALA A 24 -1.25 1.22 -1.23
C ALA A 24 -1.86 1.21 -2.63
N LYS A 25 -2.17 2.40 -3.15
CA LYS A 25 -2.49 2.62 -4.57
C LYS A 25 -1.26 3.21 -5.25
N HIS A 26 -0.67 2.49 -6.20
CA HIS A 26 0.52 2.96 -6.90
C HIS A 26 0.18 3.81 -8.14
N ALA A 27 1.21 4.38 -8.78
CA ALA A 27 1.02 5.11 -10.04
C ALA A 27 0.53 4.15 -11.14
N SER A 28 -0.45 4.60 -11.93
CA SER A 28 -1.15 3.74 -12.90
C SER A 28 -0.26 3.30 -14.07
N ILE A 29 0.87 3.98 -14.30
CA ILE A 29 1.84 3.66 -15.36
C ILE A 29 2.84 2.55 -14.98
N VAL A 30 2.87 2.13 -13.71
CA VAL A 30 3.81 1.12 -13.19
C VAL A 30 3.09 0.03 -12.37
N PRO A 31 2.03 -0.61 -12.90
CA PRO A 31 1.27 -1.61 -12.15
C PRO A 31 2.12 -2.84 -11.80
N HIS A 32 3.05 -3.21 -12.68
CA HIS A 32 3.94 -4.36 -12.47
C HIS A 32 4.88 -4.15 -11.28
N CYS A 33 5.40 -2.94 -11.08
CA CYS A 33 6.23 -2.62 -9.91
C CYS A 33 5.46 -2.81 -8.60
N ALA A 34 4.17 -2.45 -8.57
CA ALA A 34 3.34 -2.66 -7.40
C ALA A 34 3.17 -4.17 -7.15
N GLU A 35 2.83 -4.95 -8.17
CA GLU A 35 2.66 -6.41 -8.07
C GLU A 35 3.94 -7.11 -7.62
N THR A 36 5.08 -6.80 -8.25
CA THR A 36 6.39 -7.32 -7.85
C THR A 36 6.71 -6.99 -6.40
N PHE A 37 6.41 -5.77 -5.94
CA PHE A 37 6.64 -5.41 -4.55
C PHE A 37 5.81 -6.25 -3.58
N ALA A 38 4.51 -6.43 -3.86
CA ALA A 38 3.66 -7.29 -3.03
C ALA A 38 4.15 -8.75 -3.00
N HIS A 39 4.66 -9.26 -4.12
CA HIS A 39 5.28 -10.58 -4.18
C HIS A 39 6.51 -10.68 -3.28
N LEU A 40 7.43 -9.72 -3.40
CA LEU A 40 8.66 -9.68 -2.60
C LEU A 40 8.36 -9.59 -1.10
N VAL A 41 7.36 -8.80 -0.70
CA VAL A 41 6.95 -8.68 0.70
C VAL A 41 6.45 -10.01 1.26
N ARG A 42 5.65 -10.74 0.46
CA ARG A 42 5.16 -12.07 0.82
C ARG A 42 6.29 -13.09 0.88
N GLU A 43 7.19 -13.09 -0.10
CA GLU A 43 8.37 -13.99 -0.12
C GLU A 43 9.34 -13.72 1.03
N ALA A 44 9.45 -12.47 1.48
CA ALA A 44 10.24 -12.10 2.66
C ALA A 44 9.64 -12.60 3.99
N GLY A 45 8.46 -13.26 3.96
CA GLY A 45 7.82 -13.82 5.14
C GLY A 45 7.03 -12.80 5.97
N ALA A 46 6.66 -11.65 5.38
CA ALA A 46 5.79 -10.71 6.08
C ALA A 46 4.42 -11.34 6.41
N PRO A 47 3.78 -10.96 7.52
CA PRO A 47 2.45 -11.45 7.87
C PRO A 47 1.44 -11.21 6.75
N GLU A 48 0.46 -12.11 6.62
CA GLU A 48 -0.63 -11.93 5.67
C GLU A 48 -1.36 -10.60 5.95
N GLY A 49 -1.62 -9.83 4.90
CA GLY A 49 -2.25 -8.51 5.01
C GLY A 49 -1.31 -7.38 5.47
N ALA A 50 -0.02 -7.65 5.73
CA ALA A 50 0.96 -6.59 6.03
C ALA A 50 1.08 -5.56 4.89
N TRP A 51 0.88 -6.00 3.65
CA TRP A 51 0.85 -5.15 2.46
C TRP A 51 -0.29 -5.57 1.52
N THR A 52 -1.01 -4.60 0.96
CA THR A 52 -2.05 -4.85 -0.05
C THR A 52 -2.03 -3.75 -1.11
N ASN A 53 -1.96 -4.17 -2.38
CA ASN A 53 -2.08 -3.26 -3.52
C ASN A 53 -3.54 -3.01 -3.86
N LEU A 54 -3.88 -1.75 -4.13
CA LEU A 54 -5.18 -1.33 -4.62
C LEU A 54 -5.06 -0.88 -6.08
N PHE A 55 -5.64 -1.67 -6.98
CA PHE A 55 -5.80 -1.31 -8.39
C PHE A 55 -7.16 -0.64 -8.58
N ILE A 56 -7.24 0.63 -8.18
CA ILE A 56 -8.48 1.40 -8.14
C ILE A 56 -8.33 2.78 -8.79
N SER A 57 -9.46 3.34 -9.22
CA SER A 57 -9.53 4.69 -9.77
C SER A 57 -9.35 5.77 -8.69
N GLN A 58 -9.05 6.99 -9.13
CA GLN A 58 -8.94 8.15 -8.23
C GLN A 58 -10.25 8.40 -7.46
N ASP A 59 -11.40 8.23 -8.12
CA ASP A 59 -12.72 8.38 -7.48
C ASP A 59 -12.96 7.34 -6.38
N GLN A 60 -12.49 6.10 -6.59
CA GLN A 60 -12.55 5.05 -5.58
C GLN A 60 -11.65 5.38 -4.39
N VAL A 61 -10.44 5.92 -4.62
CA VAL A 61 -9.57 6.41 -3.54
C VAL A 61 -10.28 7.47 -2.71
N ALA A 62 -10.91 8.45 -3.34
CA ALA A 62 -11.64 9.52 -2.63
C ALA A 62 -12.77 8.95 -1.73
N LYS A 63 -13.55 7.98 -2.24
CA LYS A 63 -14.60 7.31 -1.45
C LYS A 63 -14.04 6.55 -0.24
N ILE A 64 -12.90 5.87 -0.41
CA ILE A 64 -12.23 5.14 0.67
C ILE A 64 -11.77 6.09 1.77
N ILE A 65 -11.11 7.20 1.41
CA ILE A 65 -10.63 8.19 2.38
C ILE A 65 -11.79 8.75 3.21
N VAL A 66 -12.90 9.14 2.57
CA VAL A 66 -14.09 9.64 3.28
C VAL A 66 -14.63 8.59 4.25
N THR A 67 -14.73 7.33 3.81
CA THR A 67 -15.23 6.23 4.64
C THR A 67 -14.36 6.02 5.88
N ILE A 68 -13.03 6.00 5.71
CA ILE A 68 -12.08 5.80 6.82
C ILE A 68 -12.14 7.00 7.78
N ALA A 69 -12.15 8.23 7.25
CA ALA A 69 -12.22 9.45 8.07
C ALA A 69 -13.52 9.56 8.89
N CYS A 70 -14.64 9.04 8.37
CA CYS A 70 -15.89 8.94 9.11
C CYS A 70 -15.85 7.85 10.19
N ARG A 71 -15.24 6.68 9.89
CA ARG A 71 -15.12 5.58 10.88
C ARG A 71 -14.18 5.93 12.03
N ALA A 72 -13.12 6.69 11.80
CA ALA A 72 -12.18 7.10 12.84
C ALA A 72 -12.75 8.15 13.82
N ARG A 73 -13.93 8.72 13.54
CA ARG A 73 -14.61 9.72 14.41
C ARG A 73 -15.76 9.14 15.24
N ARG A 74 -15.98 7.83 15.18
CA ARG A 74 -16.89 7.10 16.07
C ARG A 74 -16.06 6.27 17.03
#